data_AF-A0A645FGL2-F1
#
_entry.id   AF-A0A645FGL2-F1
#
_cell.length_a   1.000
_cell.length_b   1.000
_cell.length_c   1.000
_cell.angle_alpha   90.00
_cell.angle_beta   90.00
_cell.angle_gamma   90.00
#
_symmetry.space_group_name_H-M   'P 1'
#
loop_
_entity.id
_entity.type
_entity.pdbx_description
1 polymer ?
#
loop_
_entity_poly.entity_id
_entity_poly.type
_entity_poly.pdbx_seq_one_letter_code
_entity_poly.pdbx_strand_id
1 'polypeptide(L)' 'MRVAVSPSVTDDGAMQKLAYDIARKIEEEMRYPGQIKVTLLKETRAVEYAK' A
#
# COMPACT_ATOMS: atom_id res chain seq x y z
N MET A 1 8.71 -6.40 -7.97
CA MET A 1 9.08 -5.24 -7.12
C MET A 1 8.12 -5.21 -5.94
N ARG A 2 8.62 -5.10 -4.70
CA ARG A 2 7.80 -4.95 -3.49
C ARG A 2 8.10 -3.58 -2.89
N VAL A 3 7.09 -2.72 -2.80
CA VAL A 3 7.19 -1.40 -2.16
C VAL A 3 6.63 -1.54 -0.74
N ALA A 4 7.47 -1.31 0.27
CA ALA A 4 7.05 -1.29 1.66
C ALA A 4 6.76 0.15 2.08
N VAL A 5 5.50 0.45 2.43
CA VAL A 5 5.08 1.71 3.03
C VAL A 5 4.88 1.51 4.52
N SER A 6 5.45 2.40 5.34
CA SER A 6 5.15 2.44 6.77
C SER A 6 3.72 2.97 6.98
N PRO A 7 2.86 2.24 7.70
CA PRO A 7 1.48 2.65 7.92
C PRO A 7 1.44 3.70 9.03
N SER A 8 1.76 4.95 8.70
CA SER A 8 1.30 6.10 9.50
C SER A 8 -0.17 6.43 9.20
N VAL A 9 -0.79 5.69 8.28
CA VAL A 9 -2.13 5.91 7.77
C VAL A 9 -3.08 4.88 8.38
N THR A 10 -3.81 5.30 9.42
CA THR A 10 -4.82 4.45 10.10
C THR A 10 -6.15 4.41 9.34
N ASP A 11 -6.36 5.38 8.44
CA ASP A 11 -7.61 5.61 7.71
C ASP A 11 -7.66 4.86 6.37
N ASP A 12 -8.73 4.09 6.18
CA ASP A 12 -8.93 3.24 5.00
C ASP A 12 -9.15 4.07 3.72
N GLY A 13 -9.70 5.28 3.84
CA GLY A 13 -9.85 6.21 2.71
C GLY A 13 -8.50 6.69 2.18
N ALA A 14 -7.58 7.02 3.08
CA ALA A 14 -6.21 7.39 2.72
C ALA A 14 -5.41 6.21 2.14
N MET A 15 -5.70 4.96 2.54
CA MET A 15 -5.09 3.76 1.92
C MET A 15 -5.51 3.58 0.46
N GLN A 16 -6.78 3.81 0.12
CA GLN A 16 -7.25 3.76 -1.28
C GLN A 16 -6.56 4.81 -2.15
N LYS A 17 -6.45 6.04 -1.64
CA LYS A 17 -5.75 7.12 -2.34
C LYS A 17 -4.28 6.78 -2.59
N LEU A 18 -3.61 6.21 -1.58
CA LEU A 18 -2.22 5.79 -1.70
C LEU A 18 -2.03 4.68 -2.75
N ALA A 19 -2.95 3.70 -2.81
CA ALA A 19 -2.95 2.66 -3.83
C ALA A 19 -2.96 3.25 -5.25
N TYR A 20 -3.84 4.22 -5.44
CA TYR A 20 -4.03 4.91 -6.71
C TYR A 20 -2.78 5.72 -7.11
N ASP A 21 -2.23 6.48 -6.16
CA ASP A 21 -1.04 7.31 -6.41
C ASP A 21 0.20 6.45 -6.71
N ILE A 22 0.37 5.31 -6.04
CA ILE A 22 1.45 4.34 -6.33
C ILE A 22 1.27 3.75 -7.73
N ALA A 23 0.04 3.33 -8.09
CA ALA A 23 -0.21 2.75 -9.41
C ALA A 23 0.13 3.74 -10.53
N ARG A 24 -0.34 4.99 -10.43
CA ARG A 24 -0.03 6.05 -11.41
C ARG A 24 1.46 6.35 -11.49
N LYS A 25 2.14 6.47 -10.35
CA LYS A 25 3.58 6.75 -10.34
C LYS A 25 4.37 5.63 -11.04
N ILE A 26 4.00 4.37 -10.83
CA ILE A 26 4.64 3.23 -11.51
C ILE A 26 4.34 3.25 -13.02
N GLU A 27 3.12 3.59 -13.41
CA GLU A 27 2.71 3.74 -14.81
C GLU A 27 3.51 4.84 -15.52
N GLU A 28 3.66 6.00 -14.89
CA GLU A 28 4.41 7.15 -15.39
C GLU A 28 5.92 6.89 -15.46
N GLU A 29 6.52 6.31 -14.42
CA GLU A 29 7.97 6.10 -14.35
C GLU A 29 8.47 5.00 -15.30
N MET A 30 7.73 3.90 -15.43
CA MET A 30 8.23 2.74 -16.19
C MET A 30 7.61 2.60 -17.59
N ARG A 31 6.70 3.50 -18.01
CA ARG A 31 5.96 3.43 -19.30
C ARG A 31 5.57 1.99 -19.66
N TYR A 32 5.04 1.24 -18.69
CA TYR A 32 4.71 -0.17 -18.91
C TYR A 32 3.46 -0.26 -19.81
N PRO A 33 3.56 -0.84 -21.02
CA PRO A 33 2.38 -1.17 -21.78
C PRO A 33 1.79 -2.47 -21.19
N GLY A 34 1.01 -2.35 -20.11
CA GLY A 34 0.42 -3.51 -19.44
C GLY A 34 -0.38 -3.15 -18.19
N GLN A 35 -1.12 -4.13 -17.66
CA GLN A 35 -1.92 -3.95 -16.45
C GLN A 35 -1.08 -4.15 -15.19
N ILE A 36 -1.07 -3.15 -14.30
CA ILE A 36 -0.30 -3.19 -13.04
C ILE A 36 -1.28 -3.44 -11.89
N LYS A 37 -1.06 -4.52 -11.14
CA LYS A 37 -1.84 -4.86 -9.96
C LYS A 37 -1.10 -4.46 -8.69
N VAL A 38 -1.60 -3.44 -8.00
CA VAL A 38 -1.10 -3.01 -6.69
C VAL A 38 -1.99 -3.61 -5.60
N THR A 39 -1.40 -4.16 -4.55
CA THR A 39 -2.14 -4.74 -3.42
C THR A 39 -1.55 -4.19 -2.12
N LEU A 40 -2.39 -3.54 -1.31
CA LEU A 40 -2.03 -3.12 0.04
C LEU A 40 -2.51 -4.17 1.03
N LEU A 41 -1.66 -4.44 2.02
CA LEU A 41 -1.94 -5.36 3.11
C LEU A 41 -1.75 -4.57 4.41
N LYS A 42 -2.80 -4.48 5.22
CA LYS A 42 -2.75 -3.90 6.57
C LYS A 42 -2.56 -5.04 7.54
N GLU A 43 -1.43 -5.08 8.24
CA GLU A 43 -1.20 -6.06 9.30
C GLU A 43 -1.34 -5.37 10.66
N THR A 44 -2.41 -5.69 11.39
CA THR A 44 -2.58 -5.24 12.77
C THR A 44 -2.06 -6.34 13.69
N ARG A 45 -0.95 -6.08 14.38
CA ARG A 45 -0.41 -6.99 15.39
C ARG A 45 -0.80 -6.47 16.77
N ALA A 46 -1.65 -7.22 17.48
CA ALA A 46 -1.94 -7.00 18.88
C ALA A 46 -1.27 -8.12 19.70
N VAL A 47 -0.55 -7.75 20.74
CA VAL A 47 0.09 -8.70 21.67
C VAL A 47 -0.36 -8.30 23.06
N GLU A 48 -1.08 -9.20 23.73
CA GLU A 48 -1.48 -9.04 25.14
C GLU A 48 -0.73 -10.05 26.00
N TYR A 49 -0.33 -9.61 27.19
CA TYR A 49 0.29 -10.45 28.20
C TYR A 49 -0.57 -10.39 29.47
N ALA A 50 -0.99 -11.56 29.96
CA ALA A 50 -1.57 -11.72 31.29
C ALA A 50 -0.47 -12.22 32.25
N LYS A 51 -0.55 -11.82 33.53
CA LYS A 51 0.36 -12.28 34.59
C LYS A 51 -0.08 -13.64 35.13
#